data_AF-A0A8S3FGY5-F1
#
_entry.id   AF-A0A8S3FGY5-F1
#
_cell.length_a   1.000
_cell.length_b   1.000
_cell.length_c   1.000
_cell.angle_alpha   90.00
_cell.angle_beta   90.00
_cell.angle_gamma   90.00
#
_symmetry.space_group_name_H-M   'P 1'
#
loop_
_entity.id
_entity.type
_entity.pdbx_description
1 polymer ?
#
loop_
_entity_poly.entity_id
_entity_poly.type
_entity_poly.pdbx_seq_one_letter_code
_entity_poly.pdbx_strand_id
1 'polypeptide(L)'
;MRAMAIFDILMLYGWNIDHYFSIMHGFQIQTSSIPVCRFCSFLNYFAPQSSAWLRVFVCWDRYLSLSRLHKTWFSHPKNVLTIIACIMSILFLLNCHMFFSTCYYIAPGKITVLSWAFQIYPLWDYVNLGVYNGAPFALMVIFNSGVIYHLIKLRRTSTIQNSRIQHRSISITLVITTFLFLMMTIPATVGFAFFSTSYRPVLQFLDGLLYTYHILSFPLYIITFDEFRQNFINMITCGRNNRRVQQEGITLTAPQQLNTVRMNTAT
;
A
#
# COMPACT_ATOMS: atom_id res chain seq x y z
N MET A 1 2.78 2.20 -4.27
CA MET A 1 1.65 1.88 -5.19
C MET A 1 1.53 0.40 -5.49
N ARG A 2 2.49 -0.23 -6.21
CA ARG A 2 2.39 -1.66 -6.58
C ARG A 2 2.20 -2.59 -5.38
N ALA A 3 3.03 -2.44 -4.35
CA ALA A 3 2.88 -3.21 -3.11
C ALA A 3 1.50 -3.04 -2.47
N MET A 4 0.94 -1.82 -2.46
CA MET A 4 -0.41 -1.57 -1.93
C MET A 4 -1.49 -2.32 -2.69
N ALA A 5 -1.41 -2.33 -4.03
CA ALA A 5 -2.36 -3.09 -4.86
C ALA A 5 -2.29 -4.60 -4.55
N ILE A 6 -1.09 -5.15 -4.35
CA ILE A 6 -0.91 -6.55 -3.97
C ILE A 6 -1.57 -6.83 -2.61
N PHE A 7 -1.36 -5.98 -1.61
CA PHE A 7 -1.96 -6.17 -0.29
C PHE A 7 -3.48 -5.95 -0.30
N ASP A 8 -3.98 -4.95 -1.02
CA ASP A 8 -5.41 -4.72 -1.19
C ASP A 8 -6.10 -5.93 -1.85
N ILE A 9 -5.46 -6.55 -2.84
CA ILE A 9 -5.94 -7.80 -3.45
C ILE A 9 -5.87 -8.94 -2.42
N LEU A 10 -4.74 -9.12 -1.75
CA LEU A 10 -4.52 -10.21 -0.78
C LEU A 10 -5.55 -10.19 0.35
N MET A 11 -5.98 -9.01 0.80
CA MET A 11 -7.06 -8.85 1.76
C MET A 11 -8.39 -9.39 1.27
N LEU A 12 -8.71 -9.23 -0.02
CA LEU A 12 -9.92 -9.80 -0.61
C LEU A 12 -9.87 -11.32 -0.58
N TYR A 13 -8.70 -11.93 -0.79
CA TYR A 13 -8.54 -13.39 -0.74
C TYR A 13 -8.63 -13.97 0.68
N GLY A 14 -8.36 -13.19 1.73
CA GLY A 14 -8.39 -13.66 3.12
C GLY A 14 -9.80 -14.02 3.59
N TRP A 15 -10.57 -13.01 3.99
CA TRP A 15 -11.89 -13.21 4.59
C TRP A 15 -13.04 -13.36 3.58
N ASN A 16 -13.01 -12.76 2.38
CA ASN A 16 -14.14 -12.94 1.44
C ASN A 16 -14.22 -14.37 0.91
N ILE A 17 -13.07 -15.01 0.68
CA ILE A 17 -13.06 -16.40 0.24
C ILE A 17 -13.67 -17.29 1.31
N ASP A 18 -13.29 -17.11 2.58
CA ASP A 18 -13.89 -17.87 3.68
C ASP A 18 -15.41 -17.65 3.78
N HIS A 19 -15.87 -16.40 3.66
CA HIS A 19 -17.30 -16.06 3.63
C HIS A 19 -18.03 -16.70 2.44
N TYR A 20 -17.45 -16.64 1.24
CA TYR A 20 -18.03 -17.24 0.04
C TYR A 20 -18.22 -18.75 0.21
N PHE A 21 -17.19 -19.47 0.66
CA PHE A 21 -17.26 -20.90 0.89
C PHE A 21 -18.22 -21.26 2.03
N SER A 22 -18.25 -20.46 3.08
CA SER A 22 -19.18 -20.66 4.20
C SER A 22 -20.64 -20.55 3.74
N ILE A 23 -20.96 -19.62 2.85
CA ILE A 23 -22.34 -19.41 2.34
C ILE A 23 -22.70 -20.45 1.28
N MET A 24 -21.83 -20.69 0.30
CA MET A 24 -22.15 -21.53 -0.85
C MET A 24 -21.97 -23.03 -0.59
N HIS A 25 -20.97 -23.41 0.21
CA HIS A 25 -20.60 -24.81 0.42
C HIS A 25 -20.78 -25.27 1.87
N GLY A 26 -21.15 -24.38 2.80
CA GLY A 26 -21.41 -24.71 4.19
C GLY A 26 -20.18 -25.06 5.02
N PHE A 27 -18.97 -24.79 4.52
CA PHE A 27 -17.72 -24.98 5.25
C PHE A 27 -16.84 -23.73 5.23
N GLN A 28 -16.07 -23.53 6.29
CA GLN A 28 -15.09 -22.44 6.40
C GLN A 28 -13.70 -22.99 6.08
N ILE A 29 -13.01 -22.35 5.13
CA ILE A 29 -11.63 -22.68 4.76
C ILE A 29 -10.71 -22.47 5.95
N GLN A 30 -10.95 -21.42 6.74
CA GLN A 30 -10.17 -21.12 7.93
C GLN A 30 -10.23 -22.28 8.96
N THR A 31 -11.31 -23.07 9.00
CA THR A 31 -11.45 -24.21 9.92
C THR A 31 -11.13 -25.56 9.28
N SER A 32 -10.58 -25.59 8.05
CA SER A 32 -10.27 -26.85 7.36
C SER A 32 -9.08 -27.59 7.97
N SER A 33 -8.02 -26.85 8.33
CA SER A 33 -6.86 -27.42 9.03
C SER A 33 -6.18 -26.36 9.90
N ILE A 34 -5.44 -26.78 10.94
CA ILE A 34 -4.71 -25.86 11.83
C ILE A 34 -3.70 -24.98 11.07
N PRO A 35 -2.88 -25.51 10.13
CA PRO A 35 -1.95 -24.67 9.38
C PRO A 35 -2.66 -23.59 8.55
N VAL A 36 -3.76 -23.95 7.89
CA VAL A 36 -4.57 -23.00 7.12
C VAL A 36 -5.18 -21.95 8.04
N CYS A 37 -5.74 -22.36 9.18
CA CYS A 37 -6.32 -21.45 10.17
C CYS A 37 -5.31 -20.39 10.64
N ARG A 38 -4.10 -20.82 10.98
CA ARG A 38 -3.01 -19.94 11.44
C ARG A 38 -2.53 -19.00 10.34
N PHE A 39 -2.35 -19.52 9.13
CA PHE A 39 -1.93 -18.71 7.98
C PHE A 39 -2.98 -17.68 7.61
N CYS A 40 -4.26 -18.07 7.49
CA CYS A 40 -5.36 -17.16 7.21
C CYS A 40 -5.50 -16.11 8.32
N SER A 41 -5.41 -16.50 9.59
CA SER A 41 -5.46 -15.56 10.73
C SER A 41 -4.32 -14.54 10.66
N PHE A 42 -3.08 -14.98 10.42
CA PHE A 42 -1.95 -14.09 10.19
C PHE A 42 -2.21 -13.12 9.02
N LEU A 43 -2.65 -13.65 7.88
CA LEU A 43 -2.86 -12.90 6.64
C LEU A 43 -3.94 -11.81 6.83
N ASN A 44 -5.02 -12.14 7.55
CA ASN A 44 -6.14 -11.25 7.82
C ASN A 44 -5.78 -10.03 8.67
N TYR A 45 -4.67 -10.06 9.41
CA TYR A 45 -4.16 -8.88 10.13
C TYR A 45 -2.98 -8.24 9.41
N PHE A 46 -2.05 -9.05 8.92
CA PHE A 46 -0.83 -8.58 8.27
C PHE A 46 -1.13 -7.80 6.98
N ALA A 47 -2.02 -8.29 6.12
CA ALA A 47 -2.31 -7.64 4.84
C ALA A 47 -3.01 -6.28 4.99
N PRO A 48 -4.08 -6.12 5.81
CA PRO A 48 -4.68 -4.81 6.07
C PRO A 48 -3.72 -3.79 6.66
N GLN A 49 -2.99 -4.18 7.71
CA GLN A 49 -2.02 -3.31 8.34
C GLN A 49 -0.95 -2.88 7.33
N SER A 50 -0.42 -3.83 6.55
CA SER A 50 0.57 -3.53 5.51
C SER A 50 0.05 -2.55 4.46
N SER A 51 -1.18 -2.75 3.97
CA SER A 51 -1.80 -1.81 3.03
C SER A 51 -1.93 -0.39 3.63
N ALA A 52 -2.42 -0.28 4.86
CA ALA A 52 -2.60 1.01 5.54
C ALA A 52 -1.28 1.76 5.76
N TRP A 53 -0.24 1.08 6.26
CA TRP A 53 1.06 1.70 6.49
C TRP A 53 1.80 2.07 5.20
N LEU A 54 1.63 1.30 4.13
CA LEU A 54 2.15 1.70 2.83
C LEU A 54 1.47 2.97 2.29
N ARG A 55 0.19 3.21 2.60
CA ARG A 55 -0.49 4.46 2.24
C ARG A 55 0.01 5.65 3.05
N VAL A 56 0.24 5.47 4.35
CA VAL A 56 0.92 6.46 5.19
C VAL A 56 2.26 6.85 4.57
N PHE A 57 3.07 5.85 4.19
CA PHE A 57 4.35 6.07 3.55
C PHE A 57 4.24 6.82 2.22
N VAL A 58 3.25 6.52 1.37
CA VAL A 58 3.00 7.28 0.14
C VAL A 58 2.61 8.72 0.44
N CYS A 59 1.75 8.97 1.43
CA CYS A 59 1.38 10.34 1.82
C CYS A 59 2.60 11.11 2.35
N TRP A 60 3.46 10.45 3.13
CA TRP A 60 4.71 11.01 3.63
C TRP A 60 5.69 11.36 2.52
N ASP A 61 5.92 10.45 1.57
CA ASP A 61 6.79 10.69 0.41
C ASP A 61 6.32 11.89 -0.41
N ARG A 62 5.00 11.99 -0.65
CA ARG A 62 4.42 13.15 -1.34
C ARG A 62 4.55 14.46 -0.57
N TYR A 63 4.34 14.41 0.75
CA TYR A 63 4.58 15.55 1.61
C TYR A 63 6.04 16.03 1.55
N LEU A 64 7.02 15.12 1.62
CA LEU A 64 8.44 15.46 1.50
C LEU A 64 8.79 16.03 0.13
N SER A 65 8.26 15.43 -0.95
CA SER A 65 8.49 15.89 -2.32
C SER A 65 7.94 17.30 -2.60
N LEU A 66 6.92 17.74 -1.87
CA LEU A 66 6.32 19.08 -2.04
C LEU A 66 6.86 20.11 -1.04
N SER A 67 7.25 19.68 0.15
CA SER A 67 7.80 20.56 1.18
C SER A 67 9.25 20.98 0.91
N ARG A 68 10.03 20.13 0.24
CA ARG A 68 11.44 20.38 -0.06
C ARG A 68 11.68 20.49 -1.57
N LEU A 69 12.42 21.52 -1.99
CA LEU A 69 12.78 21.75 -3.39
C LEU A 69 13.79 20.71 -3.93
N HIS A 70 14.59 20.10 -3.04
CA HIS A 70 15.64 19.16 -3.41
C HIS A 70 15.20 17.72 -3.14
N LYS A 71 15.53 16.81 -4.07
CA LYS A 71 15.27 15.37 -3.90
C LYS A 71 15.95 14.89 -2.62
N THR A 72 15.16 14.53 -1.62
CA THR A 72 15.69 13.96 -0.40
C THR A 72 16.23 12.56 -0.66
N TRP A 73 17.22 12.13 0.12
CA TRP A 73 17.78 10.76 0.03
C TRP A 73 16.67 9.69 0.09
N PHE A 74 15.58 9.95 0.82
CA PHE A 74 14.42 9.07 0.94
C PHE A 74 13.66 8.81 -0.36
N SER A 75 13.82 9.66 -1.38
CA SER A 75 13.14 9.51 -2.67
C SER A 75 13.91 8.62 -3.66
N HIS A 76 15.10 8.13 -3.30
CA HIS A 76 15.83 7.19 -4.16
C HIS A 76 15.18 5.80 -4.14
N PRO A 77 15.07 5.12 -5.29
CA PRO A 77 14.32 3.87 -5.41
C PRO A 77 14.86 2.75 -4.52
N LYS A 78 16.19 2.68 -4.30
CA LYS A 78 16.81 1.70 -3.40
C LYS A 78 16.36 1.93 -1.95
N ASN A 79 16.36 3.18 -1.50
CA ASN A 79 15.98 3.54 -0.13
C ASN A 79 14.49 3.35 0.09
N VAL A 80 13.65 3.70 -0.90
CA VAL A 80 12.21 3.41 -0.86
C VAL A 80 11.96 1.91 -0.68
N LEU A 81 12.67 1.05 -1.41
CA LEU A 81 12.54 -0.39 -1.26
C LEU A 81 12.98 -0.86 0.14
N THR A 82 14.10 -0.33 0.66
CA THR A 82 14.54 -0.62 2.03
C THR A 82 13.49 -0.21 3.06
N ILE A 83 12.89 0.98 2.94
CA ILE A 83 11.86 1.46 3.87
C ILE A 83 10.61 0.57 3.80
N ILE A 84 10.16 0.22 2.59
CA ILE A 84 9.06 -0.73 2.41
C ILE A 84 9.39 -2.05 3.09
N ALA A 85 10.58 -2.61 2.85
CA ALA A 85 11.00 -3.85 3.50
C ALA A 85 11.01 -3.73 5.03
N CYS A 86 11.51 -2.62 5.59
CA CYS A 86 11.48 -2.36 7.03
C CYS A 86 10.04 -2.30 7.57
N ILE A 87 9.12 -1.58 6.92
CA ILE A 87 7.70 -1.53 7.30
C ILE A 87 7.11 -2.94 7.30
N MET A 88 7.35 -3.71 6.24
CA MET A 88 6.86 -5.07 6.11
C MET A 88 7.43 -5.99 7.21
N SER A 89 8.72 -5.88 7.52
CA SER A 89 9.36 -6.67 8.58
C SER A 89 8.80 -6.34 9.96
N ILE A 90 8.57 -5.06 10.28
CA ILE A 90 7.99 -4.65 11.56
C ILE A 90 6.58 -5.22 11.71
N LEU A 91 5.73 -5.07 10.68
CA LEU A 91 4.38 -5.60 10.70
C LEU A 91 4.34 -7.13 10.70
N PHE A 92 5.30 -7.78 10.03
CA PHE A 92 5.44 -9.24 10.08
C PHE A 92 5.74 -9.68 11.51
N LEU A 93 6.73 -9.06 12.18
CA LEU A 93 7.08 -9.38 13.55
C LEU A 93 5.90 -9.16 14.52
N LEU A 94 5.16 -8.06 14.35
CA LEU A 94 3.96 -7.77 15.14
C LEU A 94 2.91 -8.89 15.03
N ASN A 95 2.69 -9.41 13.83
CA ASN A 95 1.67 -10.44 13.57
C ASN A 95 2.20 -11.88 13.68
N CYS A 96 3.51 -12.10 13.77
CA CYS A 96 4.14 -13.42 13.74
C CYS A 96 3.64 -14.34 14.86
N HIS A 97 3.28 -13.77 16.02
CA HIS A 97 2.73 -14.52 17.14
C HIS A 97 1.44 -15.31 16.77
N MET A 98 0.71 -14.89 15.73
CA MET A 98 -0.49 -15.59 15.23
C MET A 98 -0.18 -16.99 14.72
N PHE A 99 1.02 -17.24 14.17
CA PHE A 99 1.41 -18.58 13.69
C PHE A 99 1.50 -19.63 14.80
N PHE A 100 1.78 -19.18 16.03
CA PHE A 100 1.97 -20.08 17.17
C PHE A 100 0.76 -20.09 18.09
N SER A 101 0.11 -18.93 18.21
CA SER A 101 -0.85 -18.69 19.29
C SER A 101 -2.30 -18.96 18.88
N THR A 102 -2.62 -18.92 17.59
CA THR A 102 -3.99 -19.13 17.10
C THR A 102 -4.28 -20.57 16.73
N CYS A 103 -5.55 -20.90 16.85
CA CYS A 103 -6.20 -22.13 16.41
C CYS A 103 -5.79 -23.41 17.14
N TYR A 104 -6.80 -24.16 17.60
CA TYR A 104 -6.64 -25.49 18.20
C TYR A 104 -7.88 -26.35 17.99
N TYR A 105 -7.76 -27.66 18.28
CA TYR A 105 -8.87 -28.61 18.21
C TYR A 105 -9.71 -28.58 19.49
N ILE A 106 -11.02 -28.40 19.33
CA ILE A 106 -12.03 -28.62 20.38
C ILE A 106 -12.69 -29.99 20.13
N ALA A 107 -13.00 -30.74 21.19
CA ALA A 107 -13.78 -31.98 21.07
C ALA A 107 -15.18 -31.68 20.48
N PRO A 108 -15.67 -32.44 19.46
CA PRO A 108 -15.17 -33.70 18.91
C PRO A 108 -14.38 -33.51 17.59
N GLY A 109 -13.33 -32.70 17.57
CA GLY A 109 -12.46 -32.48 16.40
C GLY A 109 -12.74 -31.19 15.60
N LYS A 110 -13.56 -30.27 16.12
CA LYS A 110 -13.80 -28.96 15.48
C LYS A 110 -12.61 -28.03 15.72
N ILE A 111 -12.19 -27.30 14.69
CA ILE A 111 -11.14 -26.28 14.83
C ILE A 111 -11.79 -24.96 15.26
N THR A 112 -11.27 -24.37 16.32
CA THR A 112 -11.59 -22.98 16.70
C THR A 112 -10.47 -22.05 16.28
N VAL A 113 -10.80 -20.77 16.03
CA VAL A 113 -9.83 -19.71 15.71
C VAL A 113 -9.19 -19.08 16.96
N LEU A 114 -9.71 -19.41 18.15
CA LEU A 114 -9.21 -18.94 19.42
C LEU A 114 -7.85 -19.56 19.78
N SER A 115 -7.17 -18.98 20.77
CA SER A 115 -5.99 -19.59 21.39
C SER A 115 -6.39 -20.48 22.55
N TRP A 116 -5.60 -21.51 22.81
CA TRP A 116 -5.72 -22.37 23.99
C TRP A 116 -4.98 -21.79 25.22
N ALA A 117 -3.95 -20.95 24.99
CA ALA A 117 -3.00 -20.55 26.03
C ALA A 117 -3.32 -19.19 26.67
N PHE A 118 -3.94 -18.26 25.93
CA PHE A 118 -4.27 -16.93 26.42
C PHE A 118 -5.39 -16.26 25.61
N GLN A 119 -6.09 -15.28 26.17
CA GLN A 119 -7.13 -14.55 25.46
C GLN A 119 -6.52 -13.57 24.44
N ILE A 120 -6.32 -14.03 23.21
CA ILE A 120 -5.94 -13.17 22.06
C ILE A 120 -7.09 -12.19 21.74
N TYR A 121 -8.31 -12.72 21.73
CA TYR A 121 -9.52 -11.96 21.46
C TYR A 121 -10.21 -11.62 22.79
N PRO A 122 -10.71 -10.38 22.98
CA PRO A 122 -10.81 -9.28 22.01
C PRO A 122 -9.60 -8.33 21.95
N LEU A 123 -8.55 -8.56 22.77
CA LEU A 123 -7.42 -7.62 22.90
C LEU A 123 -6.80 -7.27 21.55
N TRP A 124 -6.61 -8.26 20.69
CA TRP A 124 -5.99 -8.06 19.38
C TRP A 124 -6.87 -7.26 18.42
N ASP A 125 -8.20 -7.26 18.58
CA ASP A 125 -9.08 -6.43 17.75
C ASP A 125 -8.91 -4.94 18.08
N TYR A 126 -8.62 -4.59 19.34
CA TYR A 126 -8.24 -3.22 19.72
C TYR A 126 -6.88 -2.82 19.16
N VAL A 127 -5.89 -3.73 19.22
CA VAL A 127 -4.58 -3.50 18.60
C VAL A 127 -4.73 -3.29 17.10
N ASN A 128 -5.53 -4.14 16.44
CA ASN A 128 -5.81 -4.01 15.03
C ASN A 128 -6.51 -2.67 14.72
N LEU A 129 -7.52 -2.27 15.49
CA LEU A 129 -8.17 -0.97 15.34
C LEU A 129 -7.16 0.18 15.39
N GLY A 130 -6.24 0.16 16.35
CA GLY A 130 -5.18 1.16 16.47
C GLY A 130 -4.17 1.14 15.32
N VAL A 131 -3.63 -0.03 15.00
CA VAL A 131 -2.51 -0.20 14.05
C VAL A 131 -2.95 -0.15 12.59
N TYR A 132 -4.15 -0.65 12.26
CA TYR A 132 -4.70 -0.65 10.91
C TYR A 132 -5.47 0.63 10.59
N ASN A 133 -6.24 1.18 11.53
CA ASN A 133 -7.08 2.36 11.26
C ASN A 133 -6.58 3.60 11.97
N GLY A 134 -6.57 3.61 13.31
CA GLY A 134 -6.40 4.82 14.12
C GLY A 134 -5.11 5.57 13.81
N ALA A 135 -3.95 4.92 13.99
CA ALA A 135 -2.65 5.53 13.76
C ALA A 135 -2.40 5.85 12.27
N PRO A 136 -2.65 4.94 11.31
CA PRO A 136 -2.51 5.27 9.90
C PRO A 136 -3.37 6.45 9.46
N PHE A 137 -4.63 6.51 9.91
CA PHE A 137 -5.52 7.61 9.60
C PHE A 137 -4.99 8.96 10.11
N ALA A 138 -4.61 9.03 11.38
CA ALA A 138 -4.07 10.25 11.97
C ALA A 138 -2.85 10.76 11.19
N LEU A 139 -1.92 9.85 10.84
CA LEU A 139 -0.74 10.20 10.05
C LEU A 139 -1.09 10.62 8.62
N MET A 140 -2.02 9.92 7.95
CA MET A 140 -2.49 10.30 6.61
C MET A 140 -3.13 11.68 6.61
N VAL A 141 -3.95 12.03 7.61
CA VAL A 141 -4.52 13.38 7.75
C VAL A 141 -3.43 14.42 7.89
N ILE A 142 -2.46 14.21 8.79
CA ILE A 142 -1.34 15.15 9.00
C ILE A 142 -0.57 15.38 7.70
N PHE A 143 -0.16 14.32 7.00
CA PHE A 143 0.62 14.45 5.77
C PHE A 143 -0.20 15.05 4.62
N ASN A 144 -1.46 14.66 4.47
CA ASN A 144 -2.32 15.22 3.43
C ASN A 144 -2.64 16.69 3.68
N SER A 145 -2.86 17.12 4.93
CA SER A 145 -2.99 18.54 5.28
C SER A 145 -1.73 19.32 4.91
N GLY A 146 -0.55 18.77 5.17
CA GLY A 146 0.73 19.35 4.76
C GLY A 146 0.87 19.46 3.23
N VAL A 147 0.48 18.42 2.48
CA VAL A 147 0.45 18.41 1.01
C VAL A 147 -0.45 19.53 0.48
N ILE A 148 -1.69 19.63 0.99
CA ILE A 148 -2.65 20.67 0.59
C ILE A 148 -2.09 22.06 0.88
N TYR A 149 -1.56 22.28 2.09
CA TYR A 149 -0.95 23.56 2.47
C TYR A 149 0.16 23.98 1.49
N HIS A 150 1.09 23.07 1.20
CA HIS A 150 2.18 23.35 0.26
C HIS A 150 1.69 23.59 -1.17
N LEU A 151 0.69 22.85 -1.64
CA LEU A 151 0.08 23.07 -2.96
C LEU A 151 -0.56 24.46 -3.07
N ILE A 152 -1.28 24.91 -2.03
CA ILE A 152 -1.89 26.24 -1.99
C ILE A 152 -0.79 27.32 -1.99
N LYS A 153 0.25 27.16 -1.16
CA LYS A 153 1.38 28.10 -1.09
C LYS A 153 2.09 28.22 -2.44
N LEU A 154 2.44 27.08 -3.05
CA LEU A 154 3.11 27.01 -4.36
C LEU A 154 2.26 27.60 -5.50
N ARG A 155 0.94 27.45 -5.43
CA ARG A 155 -0.01 28.07 -6.39
C ARG A 155 0.04 29.59 -6.31
N ARG A 156 0.19 30.15 -5.11
CA ARG A 156 0.27 31.61 -4.91
C ARG A 156 1.58 32.19 -5.42
N THR A 157 2.68 31.43 -5.39
CA THR A 157 4.02 31.94 -5.71
C THR A 157 4.47 31.71 -7.15
N SER A 158 3.77 30.93 -7.98
CA SER A 158 4.30 30.62 -9.32
C SER A 158 3.26 30.44 -10.42
N THR A 159 3.55 31.13 -11.53
CA THR A 159 2.83 31.25 -12.79
C THR A 159 3.04 30.07 -13.75
N ILE A 160 3.83 29.06 -13.39
CA ILE A 160 4.25 27.98 -14.32
C ILE A 160 3.36 26.74 -14.13
N GLN A 161 2.56 26.42 -15.16
CA GLN A 161 1.37 25.56 -15.04
C GLN A 161 1.57 24.07 -15.37
N ASN A 162 2.53 23.67 -16.23
CA ASN A 162 2.46 22.34 -16.88
C ASN A 162 2.96 21.14 -16.05
N SER A 163 4.12 21.21 -15.39
CA SER A 163 4.62 20.07 -14.58
C SER A 163 3.80 19.83 -13.30
N ARG A 164 2.97 20.81 -12.91
CA ARG A 164 2.22 20.81 -11.64
C ARG A 164 0.87 20.10 -11.71
N ILE A 165 0.30 19.94 -12.91
CA ILE A 165 -1.01 19.30 -13.11
C ILE A 165 -0.96 17.83 -12.66
N GLN A 166 0.13 17.12 -12.96
CA GLN A 166 0.29 15.71 -12.58
C GLN A 166 0.44 15.53 -11.06
N HIS A 167 1.27 16.37 -10.40
CA HIS A 167 1.41 16.36 -8.93
C HIS A 167 0.09 16.69 -8.20
N ARG A 168 -0.72 17.57 -8.77
CA ARG A 168 -2.03 17.95 -8.22
C ARG A 168 -3.03 16.81 -8.29
N SER A 169 -3.14 16.13 -9.43
CA SER A 169 -4.04 14.98 -9.60
C SER A 169 -3.75 13.88 -8.58
N ILE A 170 -2.47 13.52 -8.43
CA ILE A 170 -2.01 12.52 -7.46
C ILE A 170 -2.37 12.91 -6.02
N SER A 171 -2.17 14.18 -5.66
CA SER A 171 -2.45 14.67 -4.30
C SER A 171 -3.94 14.69 -3.98
N ILE A 172 -4.79 15.06 -4.95
CA ILE A 172 -6.25 15.03 -4.80
C ILE A 172 -6.71 13.59 -4.61
N THR A 173 -6.20 12.64 -5.40
CA THR A 173 -6.55 11.23 -5.20
C THR A 173 -6.12 10.72 -3.84
N LEU A 174 -4.93 11.07 -3.35
CA LEU A 174 -4.50 10.62 -2.01
C LEU A 174 -5.46 11.08 -0.91
N VAL A 175 -5.91 12.34 -0.99
CA VAL A 175 -6.94 12.87 -0.09
C VAL A 175 -8.25 12.09 -0.20
N ILE A 176 -8.76 11.88 -1.42
CA ILE A 176 -9.99 11.12 -1.67
C ILE A 176 -9.86 9.69 -1.13
N THR A 177 -8.77 8.99 -1.42
CA THR A 177 -8.54 7.63 -0.93
C THR A 177 -8.41 7.57 0.58
N THR A 178 -7.91 8.63 1.23
CA THR A 178 -7.83 8.69 2.70
C THR A 178 -9.21 8.83 3.33
N PHE A 179 -10.07 9.68 2.76
CA PHE A 179 -11.46 9.81 3.20
C PHE A 179 -12.26 8.54 2.96
N LEU A 180 -12.12 7.93 1.77
CA LEU A 180 -12.78 6.66 1.46
C LEU A 180 -12.31 5.53 2.38
N PHE A 181 -11.01 5.45 2.66
CA PHE A 181 -10.47 4.51 3.64
C PHE A 181 -11.15 4.69 5.00
N LEU A 182 -11.13 5.91 5.55
CA LEU A 182 -11.78 6.22 6.82
C LEU A 182 -13.24 5.77 6.85
N MET A 183 -14.03 6.24 5.88
CA MET A 183 -15.47 6.03 5.86
C MET A 183 -15.85 4.57 5.71
N MET A 184 -15.03 3.76 5.03
CA MET A 184 -15.38 2.38 4.70
C MET A 184 -14.72 1.36 5.63
N THR A 185 -13.56 1.66 6.26
CA THR A 185 -12.83 0.67 7.09
C THR A 185 -13.02 0.87 8.61
N ILE A 186 -13.18 2.12 9.08
CA ILE A 186 -13.37 2.39 10.52
C ILE A 186 -14.68 1.82 11.05
N PRO A 187 -15.85 1.99 10.39
CA PRO A 187 -17.10 1.45 10.92
C PRO A 187 -17.04 -0.07 11.15
N ALA A 188 -16.46 -0.82 10.20
CA ALA A 188 -16.28 -2.26 10.33
C ALA A 188 -15.40 -2.62 11.54
N THR A 189 -14.22 -2.00 11.64
CA THR A 189 -13.28 -2.33 12.73
C THR A 189 -13.75 -1.89 14.10
N VAL A 190 -14.47 -0.77 14.22
CA VAL A 190 -15.16 -0.38 15.47
C VAL A 190 -16.28 -1.36 15.80
N GLY A 191 -17.07 -1.78 14.79
CA GLY A 191 -18.10 -2.79 14.93
C GLY A 191 -17.54 -4.10 15.49
N PHE A 192 -16.46 -4.63 14.92
CA PHE A 192 -15.83 -5.85 15.39
C PHE A 192 -15.16 -5.69 16.76
N ALA A 193 -14.50 -4.56 17.04
CA ALA A 193 -13.80 -4.37 18.31
C ALA A 193 -14.74 -4.21 19.51
N PHE A 194 -15.84 -3.47 19.36
CA PHE A 194 -16.71 -3.10 20.48
C PHE A 194 -18.07 -3.81 20.47
N PHE A 195 -18.53 -4.28 19.30
CA PHE A 195 -19.88 -4.80 19.10
C PHE A 195 -19.87 -6.22 18.50
N SER A 196 -18.80 -7.01 18.70
CA SER A 196 -18.67 -8.36 18.14
C SER A 196 -19.80 -9.33 18.50
N THR A 197 -20.48 -9.11 19.63
CA THR A 197 -21.63 -9.91 20.09
C THR A 197 -22.99 -9.38 19.61
N SER A 198 -23.01 -8.25 18.90
CA SER A 198 -24.23 -7.57 18.45
C SER A 198 -24.82 -8.16 17.15
N TYR A 199 -25.87 -7.53 16.63
CA TYR A 199 -26.64 -7.95 15.45
C TYR A 199 -25.76 -8.25 14.23
N ARG A 200 -25.57 -9.55 13.92
CA ARG A 200 -24.67 -10.06 12.87
C ARG A 200 -24.85 -9.43 11.48
N PRO A 201 -26.08 -9.15 10.99
CA PRO A 201 -26.24 -8.54 9.68
C PRO A 201 -25.62 -7.14 9.55
N VAL A 202 -25.57 -6.35 10.63
CA VAL A 202 -24.91 -5.04 10.62
C VAL A 202 -23.39 -5.21 10.48
N LEU A 203 -22.78 -6.14 11.22
CA LEU A 203 -21.35 -6.42 11.09
C LEU A 203 -20.99 -6.88 9.68
N GLN A 204 -21.80 -7.76 9.08
CA GLN A 204 -21.60 -8.21 7.70
C GLN A 204 -21.73 -7.08 6.67
N PHE A 205 -22.69 -6.17 6.86
CA PHE A 205 -22.82 -4.98 6.01
C PHE A 205 -21.59 -4.07 6.11
N LEU A 206 -21.11 -3.80 7.33
CA LEU A 206 -19.92 -2.98 7.56
C LEU A 206 -18.67 -3.63 6.97
N ASP A 207 -18.52 -4.94 7.11
CA ASP A 207 -17.43 -5.71 6.50
C ASP A 207 -17.50 -5.64 4.95
N GLY A 208 -18.71 -5.71 4.38
CA GLY A 208 -18.95 -5.49 2.96
C GLY A 208 -18.50 -4.09 2.48
N LEU A 209 -18.71 -3.03 3.29
CA LEU A 209 -18.19 -1.70 2.98
C LEU A 209 -16.66 -1.67 2.96
N LEU A 210 -16.03 -2.30 3.96
CA LEU A 210 -14.58 -2.43 4.03
C LEU A 210 -14.02 -3.12 2.78
N TYR A 211 -14.61 -4.22 2.33
CA TYR A 211 -14.15 -4.89 1.10
C TYR A 211 -14.42 -4.10 -0.16
N THR A 212 -15.58 -3.45 -0.24
CA THR A 212 -15.92 -2.58 -1.36
C THR A 212 -14.82 -1.54 -1.57
N TYR A 213 -14.30 -0.98 -0.48
CA TYR A 213 -13.18 -0.06 -0.55
C TYR A 213 -11.91 -0.70 -1.15
N HIS A 214 -11.53 -1.90 -0.71
CA HIS A 214 -10.34 -2.59 -1.26
C HIS A 214 -10.53 -3.04 -2.72
N ILE A 215 -11.76 -3.35 -3.14
CA ILE A 215 -12.10 -3.57 -4.55
C ILE A 215 -11.92 -2.29 -5.35
N LEU A 216 -12.42 -1.16 -4.84
CA LEU A 216 -12.37 0.14 -5.52
C LEU A 216 -10.98 0.77 -5.54
N SER A 217 -10.08 0.41 -4.61
CA SER A 217 -8.73 0.97 -4.57
C SER A 217 -7.93 0.62 -5.84
N PHE A 218 -8.10 -0.58 -6.39
CA PHE A 218 -7.42 -1.02 -7.59
C PHE A 218 -7.76 -0.18 -8.85
N PRO A 219 -9.03 -0.02 -9.26
CA PRO A 219 -9.38 0.85 -10.38
C PRO A 219 -9.02 2.32 -10.10
N LEU A 220 -9.11 2.78 -8.86
CA LEU A 220 -8.63 4.13 -8.48
C LEU A 220 -7.13 4.29 -8.78
N TYR A 221 -6.32 3.27 -8.51
CA TYR A 221 -4.89 3.29 -8.85
C TYR A 221 -4.65 3.32 -10.36
N ILE A 222 -5.42 2.56 -11.16
CA ILE A 222 -5.32 2.57 -12.63
C ILE A 222 -5.69 3.94 -13.21
N ILE A 223 -6.79 4.53 -12.73
CA ILE A 223 -7.29 5.81 -13.25
C ILE A 223 -6.34 6.94 -12.89
N THR A 224 -5.85 6.96 -11.65
CA THR A 224 -5.07 8.10 -11.14
C THR A 224 -3.61 8.07 -11.57
N PHE A 225 -2.98 6.89 -11.58
CA PHE A 225 -1.52 6.80 -11.70
C PHE A 225 -1.10 6.30 -13.07
N ASP A 226 -0.67 7.23 -13.92
CA ASP A 226 -0.26 6.94 -15.30
C ASP A 226 0.84 5.86 -15.35
N GLU A 227 1.85 5.94 -14.47
CA GLU A 227 2.90 4.93 -14.39
C GLU A 227 2.35 3.55 -14.02
N PHE A 228 1.40 3.48 -13.09
CA PHE A 228 0.78 2.21 -12.70
C PHE A 228 -0.04 1.64 -13.86
N ARG A 229 -0.83 2.48 -14.52
CA ARG A 229 -1.62 2.13 -15.71
C ARG A 229 -0.76 1.61 -16.85
N GLN A 230 0.34 2.30 -17.18
CA GLN A 230 1.27 1.86 -18.23
C GLN A 230 1.90 0.51 -17.91
N ASN A 231 2.35 0.31 -16.67
CA ASN A 231 2.92 -0.98 -16.24
C ASN A 231 1.89 -2.11 -16.29
N PHE A 232 0.65 -1.84 -15.87
CA PHE A 232 -0.44 -2.81 -15.92
C PHE A 232 -0.81 -3.17 -17.36
N ILE A 233 -0.91 -2.19 -18.26
CA ILE A 233 -1.14 -2.42 -19.69
C ILE A 233 0.00 -3.26 -20.26
N ASN A 234 1.27 -2.91 -20.01
CA ASN A 234 2.43 -3.67 -20.50
C ASN A 234 2.44 -5.13 -20.03
N MET A 235 1.94 -5.39 -18.82
CA MET A 235 1.80 -6.75 -18.28
C MET A 235 0.72 -7.55 -19.01
N ILE A 236 -0.41 -6.93 -19.37
CA ILE A 236 -1.52 -7.58 -20.08
C ILE A 236 -1.23 -7.73 -21.57
N THR A 237 -0.68 -6.70 -22.21
CA THR A 237 -0.39 -6.69 -23.64
C THR A 237 0.92 -7.41 -23.97
N CYS A 238 1.60 -8.00 -22.98
CA CYS A 238 2.89 -8.69 -23.13
C CYS A 238 3.82 -7.90 -24.05
N GLY A 239 4.08 -6.64 -23.70
CA GLY A 239 4.85 -5.72 -24.52
C GLY A 239 6.23 -6.28 -24.89
N ARG A 240 6.31 -6.85 -26.09
CA ARG A 240 7.51 -7.36 -26.75
C ARG A 240 8.40 -6.17 -27.14
N ASN A 241 9.05 -5.51 -26.17
CA ASN A 241 10.03 -4.48 -26.52
C ASN A 241 11.09 -4.26 -25.44
N ASN A 242 12.12 -5.10 -25.48
CA ASN A 242 13.32 -4.95 -24.66
C ASN A 242 14.60 -4.93 -25.52
N ARG A 243 14.63 -4.11 -26.59
CA ARG A 243 15.85 -3.86 -27.39
C ARG A 243 15.94 -2.45 -28.01
N ARG A 244 15.60 -1.38 -27.28
CA ARG A 244 15.99 0.00 -27.66
C ARG A 244 16.26 0.88 -26.43
N VAL A 245 17.04 0.39 -25.49
CA VAL A 245 17.70 1.24 -24.48
C VAL A 245 19.19 1.26 -24.80
N GLN A 246 19.63 2.39 -25.34
CA GLN A 246 21.00 2.94 -25.26
C GLN A 246 22.17 2.10 -25.77
N GLN A 247 22.29 2.07 -27.09
CA GLN A 247 23.57 2.12 -27.78
C GLN A 247 23.81 3.58 -28.24
N GLU A 248 23.84 4.51 -27.29
CA GLU A 248 24.20 5.92 -27.48
C GLU A 248 25.00 6.33 -26.24
N GLY A 249 26.32 6.33 -26.35
CA GLY A 249 27.20 6.63 -25.22
C GLY A 249 28.63 6.10 -25.28
N ILE A 250 29.14 5.69 -26.45
CA ILE A 250 30.60 5.63 -26.70
C ILE A 250 30.85 6.15 -28.13
N THR A 251 30.73 7.46 -28.30
CA THR A 251 31.43 8.14 -29.39
C THR A 251 32.77 8.57 -28.83
N LEU A 252 33.79 7.75 -29.05
CA LEU A 252 35.19 8.11 -28.86
C LEU A 252 35.45 9.42 -29.62
N THR A 253 35.61 10.50 -28.88
CA THR A 253 36.19 11.74 -29.39
C THR A 253 37.65 11.45 -29.71
N ALA A 254 37.97 11.35 -30.99
CA ALA A 254 39.32 11.37 -31.49
C ALA A 254 39.99 12.70 -31.11
N PRO A 255 41.28 12.72 -30.70
CA PRO A 255 41.98 13.96 -30.45
C PRO A 255 42.20 14.71 -31.77
N GLN A 256 41.65 15.92 -31.86
CA GLN A 256 42.03 16.90 -32.89
C GLN A 256 43.52 17.21 -32.75
N GLN A 257 44.30 16.81 -33.75
CA GLN A 257 45.67 17.27 -33.92
C GLN A 257 45.65 18.78 -34.19
N LEU A 258 46.30 19.50 -33.27
CA LEU A 258 46.64 20.90 -33.37
C LEU A 258 47.68 21.07 -34.50
N ASN A 259 47.24 21.48 -35.69
CA ASN A 259 48.14 21.86 -36.77
C ASN A 259 48.78 23.21 -36.43
N THR A 260 49.99 23.16 -35.93
CA THR A 260 50.91 24.29 -35.78
C THR A 260 51.29 24.82 -37.16
N VAL A 261 50.72 25.95 -37.56
CA VAL A 261 51.18 26.71 -38.73
C VAL A 261 52.52 27.34 -38.39
N ARG A 262 53.58 26.82 -39.02
CA ARG A 262 54.93 27.34 -39.00
C ARG A 262 55.02 28.46 -40.05
N MET A 263 54.95 29.72 -39.63
CA MET A 263 55.43 30.85 -40.43
C MET A 263 56.91 31.06 -40.11
N ASN A 264 57.78 30.67 -41.04
CA ASN A 264 59.17 31.11 -41.07
C ASN A 264 59.32 32.20 -42.14
N THR A 265 59.76 33.35 -41.64
CA THR A 265 60.79 34.26 -42.20
C THR A 265 60.61 34.85 -43.59
N ALA A 266 60.45 36.17 -43.60
CA ALA A 266 61.22 37.05 -44.48
C ALA A 266 62.09 37.96 -43.59
N THR A 267 63.35 38.13 -44.02
CA THR A 267 64.53 38.85 -43.49
C THR A 267 65.37 38.12 -42.45
#